data_AF-A0A8W8NFQ6-F1
#
_entry.id   AF-A0A8W8NFQ6-F1
#
_cell.length_a   1.000
_cell.length_b   1.000
_cell.length_c   1.000
_cell.angle_alpha   90.00
_cell.angle_beta   90.00
_cell.angle_gamma   90.00
#
_symmetry.space_group_name_H-M   'P 1'
#
loop_
_entity.id
_entity.type
_entity.pdbx_description
1 polymer ?
#
loop_
_entity_poly.entity_id
_entity_poly.type
_entity_poly.pdbx_seq_one_letter_code
_entity_poly.pdbx_strand_id
1 'polypeptide(L)'
;VYLRQTPNDLTGEHSCIMLHLLSDEDTEDGQDKKEDSWLYAFWKDFRRRFVSLLAYQFKNFTPSMSLSILEQKQFKSRKTNPTVQEMETYFTRYDVKRLELYAQNMVDYHLIVDLLPSISRLFFLNQMDIQLSIVQSAMLLGLGLQHKTVEDLEKELDLPSSQLLGLFNRIIRKVVNCLNAVMEADVEKDMIERKEITLQPTEQSMEDELNAAAKEVEATQKKELAILKDLDLTQYEVKGSEHEWKQALSSGSKMISIKGATLEKKRKTEDAIAMLEGSGKKKKMKKKHKS
;
A
#
# COMPACT_ATOMS: atom_id res chain seq x y z
N VAL A 1 19.28 -13.60 35.23
CA VAL A 1 19.26 -12.22 35.75
C VAL A 1 17.88 -11.97 36.36
N TYR A 2 17.82 -11.47 37.59
CA TYR A 2 16.55 -11.27 38.32
C TYR A 2 16.66 -10.11 39.31
N LEU A 3 15.57 -9.35 39.45
CA LEU A 3 15.42 -8.29 40.44
C LEU A 3 14.11 -8.52 41.21
N ARG A 4 14.20 -8.58 42.55
CA ARG A 4 13.04 -8.81 43.41
C ARG A 4 12.15 -7.57 43.44
N GLN A 5 10.83 -7.74 43.32
CA GLN A 5 9.86 -6.64 43.34
C GLN A 5 9.61 -6.08 44.74
N THR A 6 9.60 -6.93 45.77
CA THR A 6 9.44 -6.49 47.16
C THR A 6 10.79 -6.04 47.69
N PRO A 7 10.92 -4.80 48.19
CA PRO A 7 12.13 -4.37 48.87
C PRO A 7 12.33 -5.16 50.17
N ASN A 8 13.54 -5.16 50.69
CA ASN A 8 13.86 -5.69 52.00
C ASN A 8 13.31 -4.76 53.10
N ASP A 9 12.58 -5.28 54.08
CA ASP A 9 11.95 -4.49 55.13
C ASP A 9 12.96 -3.71 55.99
N LEU A 10 14.20 -4.21 56.10
CA LEU A 10 15.23 -3.61 56.93
C LEU A 10 15.97 -2.45 56.24
N THR A 11 16.24 -2.56 54.92
CA THR A 11 17.06 -1.58 54.18
C THR A 11 16.28 -0.78 53.14
N GLY A 12 15.09 -1.23 52.76
CA GLY A 12 14.32 -0.66 51.64
C GLY A 12 14.89 -1.01 50.25
N GLU A 13 15.96 -1.81 50.17
CA GLU A 13 16.64 -2.14 48.92
C GLU A 13 16.11 -3.42 48.27
N HIS A 14 16.25 -3.52 46.94
CA HIS A 14 15.84 -4.68 46.17
C HIS A 14 17.00 -5.67 45.96
N SER A 15 16.77 -6.95 46.23
CA SER A 15 17.75 -8.01 45.96
C SER A 15 17.88 -8.28 44.45
N CYS A 16 19.12 -8.34 43.94
CA CYS A 16 19.43 -8.59 42.53
C CYS A 16 20.34 -9.81 42.36
N ILE A 17 20.05 -10.63 41.34
CA ILE A 17 20.90 -11.75 40.91
C ILE A 17 21.43 -11.42 39.51
N MET A 18 22.73 -11.17 39.43
CA MET A 18 23.46 -10.95 38.17
C MET A 18 24.26 -12.21 37.81
N LEU A 19 24.29 -12.55 36.53
CA LEU A 19 25.02 -13.70 36.01
C LEU A 19 26.03 -13.22 34.98
N HIS A 20 27.24 -13.74 35.05
CA HIS A 20 28.28 -13.49 34.07
C HIS A 20 28.77 -14.84 33.54
N LEU A 21 28.65 -15.05 32.22
CA LEU A 21 29.15 -16.25 31.58
C LEU A 21 30.65 -16.07 31.35
N LEU A 22 31.45 -16.90 31.99
CA LEU A 22 32.89 -17.00 31.73
C LEU A 22 33.08 -18.00 30.60
N SER A 23 33.07 -17.52 29.36
CA SER A 23 33.55 -18.29 28.22
C SER A 23 35.04 -18.01 28.06
N ASP A 24 35.87 -19.06 28.09
CA ASP A 24 37.23 -18.98 27.57
C ASP A 24 37.18 -18.75 26.06
N GLU A 25 38.24 -18.13 25.53
CA GLU A 25 38.62 -18.01 24.11
C GLU A 25 38.37 -16.65 23.44
N ASP A 26 39.50 -15.92 23.36
CA ASP A 26 39.95 -15.02 22.31
C ASP A 26 39.76 -15.62 20.89
N THR A 27 38.53 -15.86 20.46
CA THR A 27 38.23 -16.17 19.06
C THR A 27 37.48 -14.99 18.44
N GLU A 28 38.14 -14.38 17.45
CA GLU A 28 37.72 -13.17 16.72
C GLU A 28 36.38 -13.35 15.96
N ASP A 29 35.83 -14.57 15.93
CA ASP A 29 34.54 -14.96 15.33
C ASP A 29 33.34 -14.95 16.32
N GLY A 30 33.52 -14.47 17.55
CA GLY A 30 32.59 -14.65 18.68
C GLY A 30 31.40 -13.68 18.81
N GLN A 31 31.14 -12.78 17.86
CA GLN A 31 30.01 -11.83 17.97
C GLN A 31 28.65 -12.48 17.73
N ASP A 32 28.52 -13.37 16.74
CA ASP A 32 27.24 -14.00 16.40
C ASP A 32 26.85 -15.10 17.41
N LYS A 33 27.82 -15.74 18.08
CA LYS A 33 27.55 -16.76 19.11
C LYS A 33 27.00 -16.19 20.42
N LYS A 34 27.09 -14.87 20.65
CA LYS A 34 26.58 -14.25 21.88
C LYS A 34 25.07 -14.01 21.85
N GLU A 35 24.47 -13.83 20.66
CA GLU A 35 23.01 -13.65 20.52
C GLU A 35 22.24 -14.95 20.78
N ASP A 36 22.81 -16.11 20.48
CA ASP A 36 22.18 -17.43 20.73
C ASP A 36 22.53 -18.05 22.10
N SER A 37 23.15 -17.28 22.99
CA SER A 37 23.43 -17.75 24.35
C SER A 37 22.15 -17.82 25.18
N TRP A 38 21.98 -18.90 25.97
CA TRP A 38 20.89 -19.00 26.95
C TRP A 38 20.82 -17.77 27.87
N LEU A 39 21.98 -17.20 28.22
CA LEU A 39 22.07 -16.00 29.07
C LEU A 39 21.47 -14.77 28.36
N TYR A 40 21.64 -14.66 27.04
CA TYR A 40 21.02 -13.60 26.24
C TYR A 40 19.49 -13.77 26.19
N ALA A 41 18.98 -15.00 26.08
CA ALA A 41 17.53 -15.26 26.15
C ALA A 41 16.94 -14.85 27.52
N PHE A 42 17.62 -15.19 28.63
CA PHE A 42 17.23 -14.72 29.96
C PHE A 42 17.31 -13.20 30.09
N TRP A 43 18.31 -12.56 29.48
CA TRP A 43 18.43 -11.11 29.46
C TRP A 43 17.27 -10.45 28.71
N LYS A 44 16.90 -10.97 27.54
CA LYS A 44 15.77 -10.47 26.74
C LYS A 44 14.45 -10.56 27.51
N ASP A 45 14.21 -11.67 28.20
CA ASP A 45 13.04 -11.83 29.06
C ASP A 45 13.07 -10.89 30.28
N PHE A 46 14.23 -10.78 30.97
CA PHE A 46 14.41 -9.84 32.07
C PHE A 46 14.13 -8.40 31.62
N ARG A 47 14.70 -7.96 30.49
CA ARG A 47 14.51 -6.62 29.94
C ARG A 47 13.04 -6.33 29.68
N ARG A 48 12.31 -7.27 29.06
CA ARG A 48 10.87 -7.14 28.81
C ARG A 48 10.08 -7.01 30.12
N ARG A 49 10.35 -7.86 31.11
CA ARG A 49 9.66 -7.81 32.42
C ARG A 49 10.00 -6.53 33.18
N PHE A 50 11.27 -6.12 33.17
CA PHE A 50 11.72 -4.91 33.85
C PHE A 50 11.03 -3.67 33.27
N VAL A 51 10.98 -3.54 31.95
CA VAL A 51 10.24 -2.44 31.27
C VAL A 51 8.78 -2.39 31.70
N SER A 52 8.11 -3.53 31.82
CA SER A 52 6.72 -3.57 32.31
C SER A 52 6.58 -3.27 33.80
N LEU A 53 7.59 -3.56 34.61
CA LEU A 53 7.56 -3.36 36.08
C LEU A 53 7.98 -1.95 36.52
N LEU A 54 8.55 -1.14 35.62
CA LEU A 54 9.01 0.23 35.91
C LEU A 54 7.90 1.17 36.37
N ALA A 55 6.66 0.98 35.92
CA ALA A 55 5.51 1.77 36.35
C ALA A 55 4.96 1.37 37.73
N TYR A 56 5.36 0.19 38.23
CA TYR A 56 4.85 -0.38 39.48
C TYR A 56 5.86 -0.18 40.62
N GLN A 57 6.43 -1.27 41.15
CA GLN A 57 7.32 -1.25 42.31
C GLN A 57 8.63 -0.50 42.05
N PHE A 58 9.05 -0.38 40.79
CA PHE A 58 10.28 0.33 40.41
C PHE A 58 10.03 1.79 39.98
N LYS A 59 8.83 2.34 40.22
CA LYS A 59 8.52 3.76 39.96
C LYS A 59 9.43 4.70 40.74
N ASN A 60 9.78 4.31 41.97
CA ASN A 60 10.58 5.12 42.87
C ASN A 60 12.09 5.12 42.53
N PHE A 61 12.53 4.31 41.58
CA PHE A 61 13.93 4.32 41.15
C PHE A 61 14.25 5.59 40.38
N THR A 62 15.46 6.09 40.51
CA THR A 62 15.90 7.21 39.66
C THR A 62 16.00 6.74 38.20
N PRO A 63 15.67 7.60 37.22
CA PRO A 63 15.77 7.29 35.80
C PRO A 63 17.18 6.87 35.42
N SER A 64 18.20 7.50 36.00
CA SER A 64 19.61 7.15 35.79
C SER A 64 19.94 5.72 36.25
N MET A 65 19.41 5.28 37.40
CA MET A 65 19.58 3.90 37.88
C MET A 65 18.83 2.90 36.99
N SER A 66 17.61 3.24 36.59
CA SER A 66 16.81 2.36 35.74
C SER A 66 17.42 2.22 34.34
N LEU A 67 18.05 3.29 33.82
CA LEU A 67 18.84 3.22 32.60
C LEU A 67 20.08 2.35 32.75
N SER A 68 20.84 2.49 33.82
CA SER A 68 22.07 1.68 34.00
C SER A 68 21.75 0.18 34.10
N ILE A 69 20.58 -0.17 34.63
CA ILE A 69 20.06 -1.54 34.61
C ILE A 69 19.67 -1.99 33.20
N LEU A 70 19.17 -1.10 32.32
CA LEU A 70 18.77 -1.44 30.95
C LEU A 70 19.95 -1.44 29.95
N GLU A 71 20.95 -0.59 30.19
CA GLU A 71 22.12 -0.41 29.33
C GLU A 71 23.22 -1.42 29.70
N GLN A 72 23.19 -2.59 29.06
CA GLN A 72 24.25 -3.60 29.19
C GLN A 72 25.16 -3.60 27.97
N LYS A 73 26.46 -3.34 28.18
CA LYS A 73 27.49 -3.30 27.13
C LYS A 73 27.75 -4.67 26.49
N GLN A 74 27.50 -5.75 27.22
CA GLN A 74 27.79 -7.12 26.81
C GLN A 74 26.82 -7.67 25.74
N PHE A 75 25.61 -7.11 25.65
CA PHE A 75 24.56 -7.60 24.77
C PHE A 75 24.06 -6.47 23.86
N LYS A 76 24.76 -6.28 22.74
CA LYS A 76 24.30 -5.38 21.67
C LYS A 76 23.20 -6.09 20.89
N SER A 77 21.94 -5.82 21.24
CA SER A 77 20.82 -6.25 20.41
C SER A 77 20.83 -5.45 19.12
N ARG A 78 20.71 -6.12 17.98
CA ARG A 78 20.35 -5.46 16.72
C ARG A 78 19.03 -4.71 16.94
N LYS A 79 19.03 -3.41 16.63
CA LYS A 79 17.80 -2.61 16.63
C LYS A 79 17.05 -2.97 15.35
N THR A 80 15.79 -3.36 15.49
CA THR A 80 14.92 -3.64 14.35
C THR A 80 13.80 -2.60 14.36
N ASN A 81 13.55 -1.95 13.24
CA ASN A 81 12.38 -1.10 13.13
C ASN A 81 11.11 -1.97 13.12
N PRO A 82 9.98 -1.47 13.66
CA PRO A 82 8.75 -2.24 13.66
C PRO A 82 8.18 -2.30 12.25
N THR A 83 7.41 -3.36 11.95
CA THR A 83 6.66 -3.43 10.68
C THR A 83 5.44 -2.50 10.74
N VAL A 84 4.91 -2.05 9.59
CA VAL A 84 3.70 -1.20 9.57
C VAL A 84 2.51 -1.86 10.28
N GLN A 85 2.31 -3.17 10.10
CA GLN A 85 1.26 -3.91 10.81
C GLN A 85 1.43 -3.89 12.34
N GLU A 86 2.67 -4.02 12.82
CA GLU A 86 2.97 -3.92 14.24
C GLU A 86 2.74 -2.50 14.75
N MET A 87 3.10 -1.49 13.96
CA MET A 87 2.88 -0.08 14.27
C MET A 87 1.38 0.25 14.39
N GLU A 88 0.55 -0.23 13.46
CA GLU A 88 -0.91 -0.03 13.47
C GLU A 88 -1.60 -0.66 14.69
N THR A 89 -0.95 -1.63 15.35
CA THR A 89 -1.43 -2.21 16.61
C THR A 89 -1.26 -1.23 17.79
N TYR A 90 -0.24 -0.37 17.75
CA TYR A 90 0.07 0.56 18.84
C TYR A 90 -0.38 2.00 18.57
N PHE A 91 -0.39 2.43 17.32
CA PHE A 91 -0.66 3.82 16.93
C PHE A 91 -1.66 3.86 15.78
N THR A 92 -2.68 4.70 15.91
CA THR A 92 -3.53 5.05 14.77
C THR A 92 -2.85 6.10 13.89
N ARG A 93 -3.32 6.26 12.64
CA ARG A 93 -2.85 7.33 11.75
C ARG A 93 -3.05 8.73 12.36
N TYR A 94 -4.10 8.88 13.18
CA TYR A 94 -4.36 10.13 13.91
C TYR A 94 -3.34 10.36 15.03
N ASP A 95 -2.88 9.32 15.71
CA ASP A 95 -1.84 9.42 16.75
C ASP A 95 -0.51 9.88 16.19
N VAL A 96 -0.11 9.36 15.03
CA VAL A 96 1.07 9.87 14.31
C VAL A 96 0.90 11.35 13.98
N LYS A 97 -0.30 11.77 13.57
CA LYS A 97 -0.57 13.19 13.32
C LYS A 97 -0.48 14.05 14.58
N ARG A 98 -0.96 13.57 15.73
CA ARG A 98 -0.81 14.25 17.03
C ARG A 98 0.67 14.43 17.39
N LEU A 99 1.49 13.39 17.19
CA LEU A 99 2.93 13.46 17.40
C LEU A 99 3.61 14.47 16.48
N GLU A 100 3.19 14.56 15.21
CA GLU A 100 3.68 15.58 14.28
C GLU A 100 3.34 17.01 14.73
N LEU A 101 2.09 17.24 15.17
CA LEU A 101 1.66 18.56 15.64
C LEU A 101 2.44 19.01 16.88
N TYR A 102 2.69 18.09 17.82
CA TYR A 102 3.57 18.36 18.96
C TYR A 102 5.02 18.60 18.51
N ALA A 103 5.53 17.77 17.60
CA ALA A 103 6.86 17.95 17.01
C ALA A 103 6.97 19.31 16.31
N GLN A 104 5.89 19.89 15.78
CA GLN A 104 5.90 21.24 15.19
C GLN A 104 5.70 22.37 16.21
N ASN A 105 5.65 22.06 17.51
CA ASN A 105 5.34 23.00 18.60
C ASN A 105 3.95 23.66 18.46
N MET A 106 3.01 23.03 17.76
CA MET A 106 1.65 23.56 17.55
C MET A 106 0.69 23.17 18.69
N VAL A 107 1.05 22.16 19.48
CA VAL A 107 0.23 21.65 20.58
C VAL A 107 1.08 21.39 21.81
N ASP A 108 0.45 21.44 22.98
CA ASP A 108 1.03 21.10 24.28
C ASP A 108 1.28 19.58 24.44
N TYR A 109 2.24 19.22 25.30
CA TYR A 109 2.71 17.86 25.52
C TYR A 109 1.60 16.94 26.06
N HIS A 110 0.64 17.47 26.82
CA HIS A 110 -0.51 16.72 27.34
C HIS A 110 -1.31 15.99 26.25
N LEU A 111 -1.30 16.49 25.00
CA LEU A 111 -1.96 15.82 23.87
C LEU A 111 -1.26 14.52 23.46
N ILE A 112 -0.03 14.23 23.88
CA ILE A 112 0.70 13.04 23.43
C ILE A 112 1.12 12.12 24.58
N VAL A 113 0.78 12.46 25.83
CA VAL A 113 1.21 11.71 27.03
C VAL A 113 0.69 10.27 27.02
N ASP A 114 -0.52 10.05 26.52
CA ASP A 114 -1.14 8.72 26.35
C ASP A 114 -0.35 7.80 25.41
N LEU A 115 0.41 8.37 24.47
CA LEU A 115 1.21 7.62 23.49
C LEU A 115 2.60 7.25 24.03
N LEU A 116 3.05 7.90 25.12
CA LEU A 116 4.40 7.75 25.64
C LEU A 116 4.75 6.36 26.16
N PRO A 117 3.86 5.64 26.87
CA PRO A 117 4.17 4.29 27.32
C PRO A 117 4.47 3.36 26.13
N SER A 118 3.70 3.46 25.05
CA SER A 118 3.91 2.68 23.83
C SER A 118 5.22 3.02 23.14
N ILE A 119 5.51 4.31 22.93
CA ILE A 119 6.76 4.79 22.33
C ILE A 119 7.97 4.32 23.14
N SER A 120 7.90 4.49 24.46
CA SER A 120 9.01 4.16 25.35
C SER A 120 9.25 2.66 25.39
N ARG A 121 8.17 1.85 25.41
CA ARG A 121 8.28 0.39 25.33
C ARG A 121 8.95 -0.06 24.05
N LEU A 122 8.56 0.47 22.89
CA LEU A 122 9.18 0.14 21.61
C LEU A 122 10.68 0.53 21.60
N PHE A 123 11.02 1.71 22.12
CA PHE A 123 12.41 2.17 22.22
C PHE A 123 13.25 1.25 23.12
N PHE A 124 12.79 1.03 24.36
CA PHE A 124 13.52 0.23 25.34
C PHE A 124 13.46 -1.27 25.07
N LEU A 125 12.67 -1.76 24.11
CA LEU A 125 12.75 -3.14 23.61
C LEU A 125 13.64 -3.26 22.35
N ASN A 126 14.36 -2.20 21.97
CA ASN A 126 15.17 -2.11 20.74
C ASN A 126 14.35 -2.32 19.44
N GLN A 127 13.06 -2.01 19.49
CA GLN A 127 12.15 -2.07 18.35
C GLN A 127 12.06 -0.73 17.60
N MET A 128 12.95 0.22 17.88
CA MET A 128 13.09 1.48 17.13
C MET A 128 14.56 1.83 17.00
N ASP A 129 15.02 2.09 15.78
CA ASP A 129 16.38 2.54 15.53
C ASP A 129 16.54 4.04 15.71
N ILE A 130 16.47 4.47 16.98
CA ILE A 130 16.67 5.86 17.36
C ILE A 130 17.92 5.95 18.24
N GLN A 131 18.74 6.97 18.00
CA GLN A 131 19.86 7.33 18.87
C GLN A 131 19.46 8.48 19.78
N LEU A 132 19.40 8.22 21.09
CA LEU A 132 19.13 9.22 22.12
C LEU A 132 20.38 9.40 22.99
N SER A 133 20.59 10.64 23.45
CA SER A 133 21.57 10.91 24.51
C SER A 133 21.12 10.25 25.82
N ILE A 134 22.04 9.96 26.74
CA ILE A 134 21.74 9.35 28.04
C ILE A 134 20.65 10.14 28.78
N VAL A 135 20.73 11.48 28.79
CA VAL A 135 19.72 12.35 29.42
C VAL A 135 18.37 12.26 28.69
N GLN A 136 18.37 12.14 27.36
CA GLN A 136 17.15 11.97 26.57
C GLN A 136 16.50 10.60 26.83
N SER A 137 17.30 9.54 26.94
CA SER A 137 16.81 8.22 27.32
C SER A 137 16.24 8.23 28.74
N ALA A 138 16.90 8.92 29.68
CA ALA A 138 16.47 9.00 31.07
C ALA A 138 15.13 9.71 31.16
N MET A 139 14.99 10.79 30.39
CA MET A 139 13.74 11.53 30.28
C MET A 139 12.61 10.68 29.70
N LEU A 140 12.86 9.95 28.60
CA LEU A 140 11.86 9.08 28.00
C LEU A 140 11.44 7.95 28.95
N LEU A 141 12.40 7.37 29.69
CA LEU A 141 12.16 6.35 30.71
C LEU A 141 11.28 6.87 31.85
N GLY A 142 11.61 8.04 32.37
CA GLY A 142 10.92 8.67 33.49
C GLY A 142 9.48 9.02 33.17
N LEU A 143 9.24 9.72 32.06
CA LEU A 143 7.89 10.10 31.64
C LEU A 143 7.09 8.89 31.15
N GLY A 144 7.68 8.07 30.29
CA GLY A 144 6.94 7.06 29.56
C GLY A 144 6.81 5.71 30.27
N LEU A 145 7.82 5.25 31.02
CA LEU A 145 7.79 3.94 31.69
C LEU A 145 7.62 4.02 33.20
N GLN A 146 8.11 5.08 33.86
CA GLN A 146 7.90 5.27 35.30
C GLN A 146 6.68 6.14 35.63
N HIS A 147 6.10 6.80 34.62
CA HIS A 147 4.96 7.71 34.77
C HIS A 147 5.19 8.78 35.85
N LYS A 148 6.41 9.33 35.87
CA LYS A 148 6.78 10.47 36.73
C LYS A 148 6.25 11.77 36.12
N THR A 149 5.98 12.75 36.97
CA THR A 149 5.61 14.08 36.47
C THR A 149 6.84 14.83 36.00
N VAL A 150 6.64 15.94 35.28
CA VAL A 150 7.74 16.79 34.83
C VAL A 150 8.48 17.40 36.02
N GLU A 151 7.75 17.74 37.10
CA GLU A 151 8.32 18.31 38.32
C GLU A 151 9.17 17.30 39.10
N ASP A 152 8.79 16.01 39.10
CA ASP A 152 9.61 14.95 39.70
C ASP A 152 10.93 14.79 38.93
N LEU A 153 10.87 14.87 37.60
CA LEU A 153 12.06 14.76 36.76
C LEU A 153 12.97 16.00 36.83
N GLU A 154 12.42 17.19 37.05
CA GLU A 154 13.19 18.41 37.30
C GLU A 154 14.09 18.24 38.53
N LYS A 155 13.58 17.64 39.60
CA LYS A 155 14.36 17.37 40.83
C LYS A 155 15.41 16.27 40.64
N GLU A 156 15.09 15.23 39.88
CA GLU A 156 15.97 14.06 39.73
C GLU A 156 17.07 14.26 38.69
N LEU A 157 16.82 15.07 37.66
CA LEU A 157 17.78 15.37 36.60
C LEU A 157 18.53 16.69 36.83
N ASP A 158 18.10 17.50 37.80
CA ASP A 158 18.65 18.83 38.10
C ASP A 158 18.66 19.75 36.87
N LEU A 159 17.53 19.76 36.15
CA LEU A 159 17.34 20.52 34.90
C LEU A 159 16.02 21.31 34.95
N PRO A 160 16.01 22.57 34.50
CA PRO A 160 14.78 23.37 34.45
C PRO A 160 13.69 22.70 33.60
N SER A 161 12.44 22.78 34.05
CA SER A 161 11.26 22.26 33.34
C SER A 161 11.18 22.67 31.85
N SER A 162 11.59 23.89 31.51
CA SER A 162 11.60 24.37 30.11
C SER A 162 12.61 23.63 29.23
N GLN A 163 13.78 23.29 29.78
CA GLN A 163 14.81 22.54 29.08
C GLN A 163 14.38 21.08 28.91
N LEU A 164 13.74 20.49 29.93
CA LEU A 164 13.15 19.16 29.83
C LEU A 164 12.17 19.08 28.66
N LEU A 165 11.18 19.98 28.60
CA LEU A 165 10.22 20.00 27.49
C LEU A 165 10.90 20.19 26.12
N GLY A 166 11.96 21.00 26.05
CA GLY A 166 12.76 21.15 24.83
C GLY A 166 13.48 19.86 24.42
N LEU A 167 14.04 19.11 25.39
CA LEU A 167 14.65 17.80 25.14
C LEU A 167 13.60 16.77 24.72
N PHE A 168 12.44 16.79 25.35
CA PHE A 168 11.32 15.94 25.01
C PHE A 168 10.84 16.16 23.57
N ASN A 169 10.69 17.41 23.15
CA ASN A 169 10.34 17.74 21.77
C ASN A 169 11.37 17.17 20.77
N ARG A 170 12.67 17.23 21.09
CA ARG A 170 13.72 16.61 20.26
C ARG A 170 13.59 15.09 20.19
N ILE A 171 13.16 14.43 21.26
CA ILE A 171 12.90 12.99 21.27
C ILE A 171 11.72 12.67 20.34
N ILE A 172 10.60 13.39 20.49
CA ILE A 172 9.40 13.14 19.68
C ILE A 172 9.66 13.38 18.19
N ARG A 173 10.43 14.41 17.81
CA ARG A 173 10.87 14.60 16.42
C ARG A 173 11.60 13.38 15.86
N LYS A 174 12.52 12.78 16.64
CA LYS A 174 13.23 11.56 16.22
C LYS A 174 12.29 10.36 16.09
N VAL A 175 11.32 10.24 17.00
CA VAL A 175 10.30 9.18 16.94
C VAL A 175 9.44 9.34 15.69
N VAL A 176 8.89 10.53 15.44
CA VAL A 176 8.09 10.83 14.24
C VAL A 176 8.88 10.53 12.97
N ASN A 177 10.14 10.96 12.88
CA ASN A 177 10.99 10.65 11.73
C ASN A 177 11.18 9.15 11.52
N CYS A 178 11.35 8.38 12.59
CA CYS A 178 11.47 6.92 12.52
C CYS A 178 10.16 6.26 12.06
N LEU A 179 9.01 6.70 12.61
CA LEU A 179 7.70 6.19 12.21
C LEU A 179 7.39 6.51 10.73
N ASN A 180 7.69 7.74 10.30
CA ASN A 180 7.50 8.16 8.91
C ASN A 180 8.41 7.38 7.97
N ALA A 181 9.69 7.17 8.31
CA ALA A 181 10.60 6.36 7.50
C ALA A 181 10.11 4.92 7.31
N VAL A 182 9.51 4.32 8.33
CA VAL A 182 8.92 2.96 8.23
C VAL A 182 7.69 2.96 7.32
N MET A 183 6.81 3.95 7.45
CA MET A 183 5.63 4.08 6.59
C MET A 183 6.02 4.35 5.12
N GLU A 184 7.02 5.21 4.89
CA GLU A 184 7.55 5.49 3.56
C GLU A 184 8.15 4.23 2.92
N ALA A 185 8.93 3.46 3.67
CA ALA A 185 9.53 2.21 3.19
C ALA A 185 8.48 1.12 2.85
N ASP A 186 7.30 1.16 3.46
CA ASP A 186 6.19 0.25 3.15
C ASP A 186 5.46 0.68 1.87
N VAL A 187 5.19 1.98 1.73
CA VAL A 187 4.64 2.55 0.49
C VAL A 187 5.58 2.32 -0.70
N GLU A 188 6.90 2.41 -0.50
CA GLU A 188 7.88 2.13 -1.56
C GLU A 188 7.83 0.67 -2.02
N LYS A 189 7.60 -0.28 -1.11
CA LYS A 189 7.40 -1.70 -1.47
C LYS A 189 6.11 -1.90 -2.26
N ASP A 190 5.02 -1.27 -1.85
CA ASP A 190 3.74 -1.32 -2.57
C ASP A 190 3.80 -0.58 -3.92
N MET A 191 4.70 0.39 -4.07
CA MET A 191 4.87 1.15 -5.31
C MET A 191 5.64 0.41 -6.42
N ILE A 192 6.09 -0.84 -6.20
CA ILE A 192 6.82 -1.62 -7.21
C ILE A 192 6.14 -2.98 -7.50
N GLU A 193 5.11 -2.93 -8.33
CA GLU A 193 5.11 -3.64 -9.62
C GLU A 193 4.65 -2.67 -10.72
N ARG A 194 5.40 -1.58 -10.96
CA ARG A 194 5.41 -1.03 -12.32
C ARG A 194 6.12 -2.06 -13.18
N LYS A 195 5.37 -3.06 -13.68
CA LYS A 195 5.83 -3.91 -14.79
C LYS A 195 6.45 -2.97 -15.79
N GLU A 196 7.74 -3.12 -16.02
CA GLU A 196 8.44 -2.46 -17.11
C GLU A 196 7.73 -2.94 -18.38
N ILE A 197 6.79 -2.12 -18.86
CA ILE A 197 6.12 -2.37 -20.12
C ILE A 197 7.23 -2.16 -21.13
N THR A 198 7.89 -3.25 -21.51
CA THR A 198 8.75 -3.28 -22.67
C THR A 198 7.83 -3.00 -23.84
N LEU A 199 7.78 -1.73 -24.24
CA LEU A 199 7.05 -1.26 -25.40
C LEU A 199 7.72 -1.88 -26.63
N GLN A 200 7.36 -3.12 -26.94
CA GLN A 200 7.75 -3.74 -28.19
C GLN A 200 7.02 -3.00 -29.31
N PRO A 201 7.73 -2.50 -30.33
CA PRO A 201 7.10 -1.98 -31.52
C PRO A 201 6.12 -3.03 -32.06
N THR A 202 4.89 -2.61 -32.31
CA THR A 202 3.87 -3.46 -32.93
C THR A 202 4.46 -4.00 -34.25
N GLU A 203 4.36 -5.31 -34.50
CA GLU A 203 4.93 -5.95 -35.70
C GLU A 203 4.37 -5.38 -37.02
N GLN A 204 3.21 -4.72 -36.94
CA GLN A 204 2.56 -4.04 -38.04
C GLN A 204 2.24 -2.61 -37.64
N SER A 205 2.45 -1.66 -38.55
CA SER A 205 2.03 -0.29 -38.36
C SER A 205 0.50 -0.23 -38.38
N MET A 206 -0.09 0.65 -37.56
CA MET A 206 -1.52 0.95 -37.61
C MET A 206 -1.96 1.36 -39.03
N GLU A 207 -1.07 2.01 -39.78
CA GLU A 207 -1.29 2.39 -41.17
C GLU A 207 -1.41 1.18 -42.11
N ASP A 208 -0.64 0.12 -41.86
CA ASP A 208 -0.67 -1.12 -42.66
C ASP A 208 -1.94 -1.93 -42.38
N GLU A 209 -2.39 -1.99 -41.12
CA GLU A 209 -3.67 -2.60 -40.74
C GLU A 209 -4.86 -1.86 -41.37
N LEU A 210 -4.84 -0.52 -41.33
CA LEU A 210 -5.88 0.32 -41.93
C LEU A 210 -5.93 0.13 -43.46
N ASN A 211 -4.77 0.10 -44.12
CA ASN A 211 -4.68 -0.13 -45.56
C ASN A 211 -5.11 -1.54 -45.98
N ALA A 212 -4.79 -2.56 -45.18
CA ALA A 212 -5.25 -3.93 -45.42
C ALA A 212 -6.78 -4.03 -45.30
N ALA A 213 -7.36 -3.42 -44.26
CA ALA A 213 -8.81 -3.36 -44.07
C ALA A 213 -9.51 -2.57 -45.20
N ALA A 214 -8.93 -1.45 -45.64
CA ALA A 214 -9.46 -0.67 -46.76
C ALA A 214 -9.49 -1.48 -48.07
N LYS A 215 -8.43 -2.25 -48.37
CA LYS A 215 -8.38 -3.12 -49.55
C LYS A 215 -9.42 -4.25 -49.50
N GLU A 216 -9.68 -4.83 -48.32
CA GLU A 216 -10.74 -5.83 -48.16
C GLU A 216 -12.14 -5.24 -48.39
N VAL A 217 -12.39 -4.03 -47.88
CA VAL A 217 -13.66 -3.31 -48.09
C VAL A 217 -13.84 -2.92 -49.55
N GLU A 218 -12.79 -2.42 -50.22
CA GLU A 218 -12.87 -2.15 -51.66
C GLU A 218 -13.11 -3.41 -52.48
N ALA A 219 -12.48 -4.53 -52.13
CA ALA A 219 -12.66 -5.79 -52.85
C ALA A 219 -14.09 -6.34 -52.68
N THR A 220 -14.67 -6.19 -51.50
CA THR A 220 -16.08 -6.56 -51.25
C THR A 220 -17.03 -5.61 -51.97
N GLN A 221 -16.82 -4.30 -51.88
CA GLN A 221 -17.61 -3.32 -52.65
C GLN A 221 -17.53 -3.51 -54.16
N LYS A 222 -16.35 -3.83 -54.72
CA LYS A 222 -16.21 -4.12 -56.16
C LYS A 222 -16.97 -5.37 -56.56
N LYS A 223 -17.01 -6.41 -55.72
CA LYS A 223 -17.83 -7.62 -55.93
C LYS A 223 -19.31 -7.29 -55.86
N GLU A 224 -19.76 -6.54 -54.85
CA GLU A 224 -21.15 -6.12 -54.72
C GLU A 224 -21.60 -5.24 -55.89
N LEU A 225 -20.76 -4.30 -56.34
CA LEU A 225 -21.01 -3.46 -57.51
C LEU A 225 -21.06 -4.26 -58.81
N ALA A 226 -20.22 -5.29 -58.96
CA ALA A 226 -20.26 -6.17 -60.12
C ALA A 226 -21.59 -6.96 -60.17
N ILE A 227 -22.04 -7.46 -59.01
CA ILE A 227 -23.34 -8.13 -58.90
C ILE A 227 -24.46 -7.13 -59.22
N LEU A 228 -24.43 -5.92 -58.66
CA LEU A 228 -25.42 -4.87 -58.92
C LEU A 228 -25.48 -4.44 -60.41
N LYS A 229 -24.34 -4.43 -61.11
CA LYS A 229 -24.30 -4.12 -62.55
C LYS A 229 -24.84 -5.25 -63.43
N ASP A 230 -24.73 -6.49 -62.97
CA ASP A 230 -25.26 -7.67 -63.68
C ASP A 230 -26.76 -7.90 -63.39
N LEU A 231 -27.32 -7.19 -62.40
CA LEU A 231 -28.77 -7.15 -62.17
C LEU A 231 -29.47 -6.31 -63.26
N ASP A 232 -30.25 -6.99 -64.10
CA ASP A 232 -31.12 -6.39 -65.11
C ASP A 232 -32.33 -5.67 -64.44
N LEU A 233 -32.12 -4.41 -64.02
CA LEU A 233 -33.09 -3.54 -63.34
C LEU A 233 -34.27 -3.11 -64.23
N THR A 234 -34.24 -3.46 -65.52
CA THR A 234 -35.31 -3.17 -66.49
C THR A 234 -36.65 -3.79 -66.12
N GLN A 235 -36.67 -4.82 -65.26
CA GLN A 235 -37.90 -5.43 -64.75
C GLN A 235 -38.67 -4.57 -63.74
N TYR A 236 -38.02 -3.55 -63.14
CA TYR A 236 -38.63 -2.58 -62.23
C TYR A 236 -38.88 -1.22 -62.89
N GLU A 237 -38.58 -1.10 -64.19
CA GLU A 237 -38.90 0.10 -64.95
C GLU A 237 -40.42 0.21 -65.08
N VAL A 238 -41.02 1.15 -64.36
CA VAL A 238 -42.45 1.45 -64.47
C VAL A 238 -42.68 2.14 -65.81
N LYS A 239 -43.00 1.35 -66.84
CA LYS A 239 -43.42 1.90 -68.13
C LYS A 239 -44.80 2.52 -68.00
N GLY A 240 -44.89 3.82 -68.24
CA GLY A 240 -46.15 4.53 -68.42
C GLY A 240 -45.91 5.81 -69.20
N SER A 241 -46.68 6.03 -70.26
CA SER A 241 -46.62 7.27 -71.03
C SER A 241 -47.21 8.44 -70.22
N GLU A 242 -46.73 9.66 -70.43
CA GLU A 242 -47.19 10.87 -69.72
C GLU A 242 -48.72 11.07 -69.76
N HIS A 243 -49.37 10.47 -70.77
CA HIS A 243 -50.81 10.49 -70.97
C HIS A 243 -51.56 9.47 -70.08
N GLU A 244 -50.98 8.30 -69.81
CA GLU A 244 -51.55 7.28 -68.91
C GLU A 244 -51.45 7.71 -67.45
N TRP A 245 -50.35 8.38 -67.08
CA TRP A 245 -50.17 8.92 -65.73
C TRP A 245 -51.19 10.02 -65.42
N LYS A 246 -51.46 10.94 -66.36
CA LYS A 246 -52.50 11.98 -66.20
C LYS A 246 -53.89 11.39 -66.04
N GLN A 247 -54.20 10.28 -66.72
CA GLN A 247 -55.49 9.62 -66.60
C GLN A 247 -55.62 8.90 -65.25
N ALA A 248 -54.56 8.22 -64.77
CA ALA A 248 -54.54 7.52 -63.50
C ALA A 248 -54.59 8.45 -62.26
N LEU A 249 -53.99 9.65 -62.35
CA LEU A 249 -53.97 10.65 -61.28
C LEU A 249 -55.29 11.46 -61.14
N SER A 250 -56.17 11.42 -62.13
CA SER A 250 -57.43 12.20 -62.10
C SER A 250 -58.58 11.54 -61.31
N SER A 251 -58.50 10.23 -61.04
CA SER A 251 -59.44 9.54 -60.14
C SER A 251 -58.83 9.35 -58.75
N GLY A 252 -59.14 10.26 -57.82
CA GLY A 252 -58.75 10.10 -56.43
C GLY A 252 -59.38 8.85 -55.80
N SER A 253 -58.54 8.07 -55.09
CA SER A 253 -58.92 7.00 -54.15
C SER A 253 -59.33 5.61 -54.68
N LYS A 254 -58.66 5.08 -55.72
CA LYS A 254 -58.65 3.61 -55.96
C LYS A 254 -57.24 3.09 -56.23
N MET A 255 -56.92 1.94 -55.64
CA MET A 255 -55.62 1.25 -55.74
C MET A 255 -55.31 0.93 -57.22
N ILE A 256 -54.23 1.50 -57.76
CA ILE A 256 -53.82 1.32 -59.16
C ILE A 256 -52.87 0.10 -59.23
N SER A 257 -53.28 -0.95 -59.93
CA SER A 257 -52.46 -2.14 -60.16
C SER A 257 -51.79 -2.05 -61.53
N ILE A 258 -50.46 -1.88 -61.54
CA ILE A 258 -49.65 -1.83 -62.76
C ILE A 258 -49.15 -3.26 -63.04
N LYS A 259 -49.44 -3.78 -64.24
CA LYS A 259 -48.97 -5.12 -64.65
C LYS A 259 -47.47 -5.10 -64.94
N GLY A 260 -46.67 -5.68 -64.04
CA GLY A 260 -45.25 -5.97 -64.27
C GLY A 260 -45.03 -7.12 -65.26
N ALA A 261 -43.88 -7.12 -65.92
CA ALA A 261 -43.49 -8.10 -66.94
C ALA A 261 -43.32 -9.54 -66.39
N THR A 262 -43.31 -10.49 -67.32
CA THR A 262 -43.46 -11.96 -67.20
C THR A 262 -42.55 -12.70 -66.21
N LEU A 263 -43.10 -13.78 -65.64
CA LEU A 263 -42.60 -14.63 -64.54
C LEU A 263 -41.23 -15.33 -64.75
N GLU A 264 -40.69 -15.42 -65.97
CA GLU A 264 -39.43 -16.14 -66.22
C GLU A 264 -38.16 -15.36 -65.81
N LYS A 265 -38.20 -14.02 -65.79
CA LYS A 265 -37.05 -13.19 -65.36
C LYS A 265 -36.89 -13.08 -63.83
N LYS A 266 -37.92 -13.45 -63.07
CA LYS A 266 -37.94 -13.36 -61.60
C LYS A 266 -36.95 -14.32 -60.93
N ARG A 267 -36.74 -15.51 -61.51
CA ARG A 267 -35.82 -16.53 -60.97
C ARG A 267 -34.35 -16.11 -61.00
N LYS A 268 -33.89 -15.43 -62.05
CA LYS A 268 -32.47 -15.02 -62.17
C LYS A 268 -32.09 -13.89 -61.21
N THR A 269 -33.03 -13.01 -60.89
CA THR A 269 -32.78 -11.87 -60.01
C THR A 269 -32.89 -12.23 -58.53
N GLU A 270 -33.78 -13.17 -58.17
CA GLU A 270 -33.84 -13.72 -56.80
C GLU A 270 -32.58 -14.53 -56.43
N ASP A 271 -32.01 -15.31 -57.36
CA ASP A 271 -30.75 -16.06 -57.13
C ASP A 271 -29.54 -15.11 -56.93
N ALA A 272 -29.47 -14.00 -57.66
CA ALA A 272 -28.40 -13.01 -57.52
C ALA A 272 -28.47 -12.20 -56.19
N ILE A 273 -29.69 -11.92 -55.71
CA ILE A 273 -29.92 -11.25 -54.42
C ILE A 273 -29.61 -12.21 -53.25
N ALA A 274 -29.95 -13.49 -53.36
CA ALA A 274 -29.61 -14.50 -52.36
C ALA A 274 -28.08 -14.69 -52.20
N MET A 275 -27.31 -14.53 -53.28
CA MET A 275 -25.84 -14.54 -53.25
C MET A 275 -25.23 -13.33 -52.50
N LEU A 276 -25.89 -12.17 -52.50
CA LEU A 276 -25.47 -10.98 -51.74
C LEU A 276 -25.72 -11.17 -50.23
N GLU A 277 -26.90 -11.67 -49.84
CA GLU A 277 -27.29 -11.82 -48.43
C GLU A 277 -26.52 -12.95 -47.69
N GLY A 278 -26.02 -13.96 -48.40
CA GLY A 278 -25.28 -15.09 -47.82
C GLY A 278 -23.87 -14.75 -47.30
N SER A 279 -23.30 -13.60 -47.68
CA SER A 279 -21.90 -13.24 -47.40
C SER A 279 -21.65 -12.61 -46.01
N GLY A 280 -22.71 -12.27 -45.27
CA GLY A 280 -22.63 -11.52 -44.00
C GLY A 280 -22.43 -12.29 -42.69
N LYS A 281 -22.39 -13.64 -42.68
CA LYS A 281 -22.25 -14.40 -41.42
C LYS A 281 -20.79 -14.64 -41.03
N LYS A 282 -20.15 -13.65 -40.40
CA LYS A 282 -18.84 -13.80 -39.72
C LYS A 282 -18.95 -14.73 -38.50
N LYS A 283 -18.07 -15.74 -38.46
CA LYS A 283 -17.80 -16.67 -37.35
C LYS A 283 -17.54 -15.92 -36.03
N LYS A 284 -18.31 -16.22 -34.97
CA LYS A 284 -17.98 -15.85 -33.59
C LYS A 284 -16.71 -16.61 -33.14
N MET A 285 -15.61 -15.90 -32.96
CA MET A 285 -14.38 -16.43 -32.39
C MET A 285 -14.53 -16.51 -30.85
N LYS A 286 -14.49 -17.72 -30.29
CA LYS A 286 -14.48 -17.98 -28.85
C LYS A 286 -13.17 -17.46 -28.24
N LYS A 287 -13.23 -16.41 -27.42
CA LYS A 287 -12.14 -16.05 -26.47
C LYS A 287 -12.07 -17.15 -25.40
N LYS A 288 -10.99 -17.93 -25.38
CA LYS A 288 -10.61 -18.75 -24.22
C LYS A 288 -9.96 -17.82 -23.19
N HIS A 289 -10.59 -17.68 -22.01
CA HIS A 289 -9.90 -17.26 -20.81
C HIS A 289 -8.89 -18.32 -20.43
N LYS A 290 -7.64 -17.92 -20.18
CA LYS A 290 -6.62 -18.74 -19.56
C LYS A 290 -6.55 -18.29 -18.09
N SER A 291 -6.84 -19.23 -17.18
CA SER A 291 -6.36 -19.18 -15.79
C SER A 291 -4.84 -19.23 -15.76
#